data_AF-A0A090E0K5-F1
#
_entry.id   AF-A0A090E0K5-F1
#
_cell.length_a   1.000
_cell.length_b   1.000
_cell.length_c   1.000
_cell.angle_alpha   90.00
_cell.angle_beta   90.00
_cell.angle_gamma   90.00
#
_symmetry.space_group_name_H-M   'P 1'
#
loop_
_entity.id
_entity.type
_entity.pdbx_description
1 polymer ?
#
loop_
_entity_poly.entity_id
_entity_poly.type
_entity_poly.pdbx_seq_one_letter_code
_entity_poly.pdbx_strand_id
1 'polypeptide(L)'
;MAGAQGKIQRAGLQSAFKLASRASARPRGRKAVTADILATLLKACAGEKLIDVRDRTLLLTAFASGGRRRSEIAALRAEQLKDQDSVPVDPKDPDSERLPCLSIHLGRTRRPKRIPTRSCCSSADRFRP
;
A
#
# COMPACT_ATOMS: atom_id res chain seq x y z
N MET A 1 -16.10 -35.36 -13.44
CA MET A 1 -15.48 -34.87 -12.19
C MET A 1 -16.50 -34.01 -11.46
N ALA A 2 -17.32 -34.61 -10.60
CA ALA A 2 -18.43 -33.94 -9.92
C ALA A 2 -17.92 -33.12 -8.73
N GLY A 3 -18.16 -31.80 -8.74
CA GLY A 3 -17.89 -30.92 -7.61
C GLY A 3 -18.96 -31.10 -6.53
N ALA A 4 -18.56 -31.49 -5.33
CA ALA A 4 -19.44 -31.56 -4.18
C ALA A 4 -19.91 -30.14 -3.80
N GLN A 5 -21.09 -29.73 -4.27
CA GLN A 5 -21.81 -28.57 -3.75
C GLN A 5 -22.33 -28.90 -2.34
N GLY A 6 -21.41 -28.88 -1.38
CA GLY A 6 -21.71 -29.12 0.03
C GLY A 6 -22.68 -28.07 0.57
N LYS A 7 -23.58 -28.50 1.47
CA LYS A 7 -24.61 -27.73 2.18
C LYS A 7 -24.03 -26.69 3.17
N ILE A 8 -23.06 -25.88 2.75
CA ILE A 8 -22.38 -24.87 3.58
C ILE A 8 -23.16 -23.54 3.59
N GLN A 9 -24.19 -23.40 2.74
CA GLN A 9 -25.02 -22.19 2.62
C GLN A 9 -26.24 -22.17 3.55
N ARG A 10 -26.34 -23.09 4.53
CA ARG A 10 -27.43 -23.03 5.52
C ARG A 10 -27.25 -21.80 6.41
N ALA A 11 -28.30 -20.98 6.56
CA ALA A 11 -28.26 -19.70 7.28
C ALA A 11 -27.67 -19.81 8.71
N GLY A 12 -27.93 -20.93 9.40
CA GLY A 12 -27.38 -21.22 10.73
C GLY A 12 -25.86 -21.47 10.77
N LEU A 13 -25.28 -22.02 9.70
CA LEU A 13 -23.84 -22.23 9.59
C LEU A 13 -23.12 -20.91 9.30
N GLN A 14 -23.70 -20.06 8.45
CA GLN A 14 -23.16 -18.74 8.15
C GLN A 14 -23.23 -17.80 9.37
N SER A 15 -24.30 -17.89 10.17
CA SER A 15 -24.39 -17.14 11.43
C SER A 15 -23.39 -17.66 12.48
N ALA A 16 -23.20 -18.98 12.58
CA ALA A 16 -22.18 -19.58 13.44
C ALA A 16 -20.76 -19.15 13.04
N PHE A 17 -20.42 -19.14 11.75
CA PHE A 17 -19.13 -18.62 11.26
C PHE A 17 -18.94 -17.14 11.58
N LYS A 18 -19.97 -16.31 11.39
CA LYS A 18 -19.94 -14.89 11.77
C LYS A 18 -19.73 -14.71 13.27
N LEU A 19 -20.41 -15.51 14.09
CA LEU A 19 -20.28 -15.46 15.55
C LEU A 19 -18.87 -15.89 15.98
N ALA A 20 -18.36 -17.00 15.44
CA ALA A 20 -16.99 -17.47 15.66
C ALA A 20 -15.94 -16.43 15.24
N SER A 21 -16.14 -15.75 14.11
CA SER A 21 -15.22 -14.70 13.63
C SER A 21 -15.18 -13.45 14.52
N ARG A 22 -16.26 -13.18 15.27
CA ARG A 22 -16.36 -12.08 16.24
C ARG A 22 -15.87 -12.48 17.62
N ALA A 23 -16.11 -13.74 18.00
CA ALA A 23 -15.70 -14.32 19.28
C ALA A 23 -14.21 -14.66 19.30
N SER A 24 -13.62 -14.94 18.14
CA SER A 24 -12.16 -15.00 17.99
C SER A 24 -11.57 -13.69 18.52
N ALA A 25 -10.65 -13.79 19.49
CA ALA A 25 -9.93 -12.69 20.08
C ALA A 25 -9.13 -11.95 19.00
N ARG A 26 -9.82 -11.05 18.29
CA ARG A 26 -9.23 -10.31 17.17
C ARG A 26 -8.18 -9.39 17.78
N PRO A 27 -6.88 -9.55 17.44
CA PRO A 27 -5.84 -8.74 18.03
C PRO A 27 -6.18 -7.26 17.86
N ARG A 28 -6.17 -6.53 18.99
CA ARG A 28 -6.50 -5.11 19.07
C ARG A 28 -5.51 -4.31 18.22
N GLY A 29 -5.97 -3.88 17.05
CA GLY A 29 -5.24 -3.01 16.13
C GLY A 29 -4.16 -3.74 15.33
N ARG A 30 -4.16 -3.54 14.01
CA ARG A 30 -3.01 -3.93 13.20
C ARG A 30 -1.92 -2.88 13.42
N LYS A 31 -0.74 -3.30 13.88
CA LYS A 31 0.44 -2.43 13.94
C LYS A 31 0.76 -1.96 12.52
N ALA A 32 1.26 -0.73 12.40
CA ALA A 32 1.75 -0.23 11.11
C ALA A 32 2.95 -1.08 10.66
N VAL A 33 3.05 -1.30 9.36
CA VAL A 33 4.24 -1.91 8.76
C VAL A 33 5.39 -0.93 8.90
N THR A 34 6.53 -1.39 9.42
CA THR A 34 7.77 -0.62 9.57
C THR A 34 8.74 -0.94 8.42
N ALA A 35 9.82 -0.16 8.28
CA ALA A 35 10.73 -0.24 7.13
C ALA A 35 11.43 -1.61 7.00
N ASP A 36 11.78 -2.23 8.12
CA ASP A 36 12.35 -3.58 8.23
C ASP A 36 11.38 -4.68 7.74
N ILE A 37 10.10 -4.56 8.13
CA ILE A 37 9.05 -5.48 7.67
C ILE A 37 8.84 -5.29 6.17
N LEU A 38 8.80 -4.04 5.69
CA LEU A 38 8.69 -3.75 4.27
C LEU A 38 9.86 -4.34 3.48
N ALA A 39 11.11 -4.16 3.94
CA ALA A 39 12.28 -4.74 3.30
C ALA A 39 12.18 -6.27 3.19
N THR A 40 11.64 -6.93 4.21
CA THR A 40 11.39 -8.37 4.19
C THR A 40 10.34 -8.76 3.15
N LEU A 41 9.26 -8.00 3.03
CA LEU A 41 8.23 -8.24 2.00
C LEU A 41 8.75 -8.02 0.57
N LEU A 42 9.59 -7.00 0.36
CA LEU A 42 10.18 -6.72 -0.95
C LEU A 42 11.09 -7.85 -1.44
N LYS A 43 11.76 -8.56 -0.53
CA LYS A 43 12.55 -9.77 -0.89
C LYS A 43 11.69 -10.88 -1.47
N ALA A 44 10.43 -11.01 -1.04
CA ALA A 44 9.50 -11.98 -1.61
C ALA A 44 9.05 -11.61 -3.04
N CYS A 45 9.13 -10.32 -3.40
CA CYS A 45 8.79 -9.78 -4.72
C CYS A 45 10.04 -9.41 -5.55
N ALA A 46 11.15 -10.13 -5.36
CA ALA A 46 12.44 -9.79 -5.99
C ALA A 46 12.62 -10.34 -7.42
N GLY A 47 11.63 -11.04 -7.97
CA GLY A 47 11.69 -11.59 -9.32
C GLY A 47 11.51 -10.53 -10.42
N GLU A 48 11.85 -10.91 -11.65
CA GLU A 48 11.70 -10.05 -12.84
C GLU A 48 10.35 -10.23 -13.55
N LYS A 49 9.48 -11.09 -13.03
CA LYS A 49 8.15 -11.27 -13.60
C LYS A 49 7.35 -9.99 -13.42
N LEU A 50 6.47 -9.69 -14.37
CA LEU A 50 5.57 -8.53 -14.29
C LEU A 50 4.76 -8.50 -12.99
N ILE A 51 4.43 -9.67 -12.43
CA ILE A 51 3.68 -9.78 -11.18
C ILE A 51 4.52 -9.31 -9.98
N ASP A 52 5.80 -9.63 -9.96
CA ASP A 52 6.73 -9.28 -8.89
C ASP A 52 7.02 -7.77 -8.92
N VAL A 53 7.26 -7.23 -10.13
CA VAL A 53 7.42 -5.78 -10.34
C VAL A 53 6.17 -5.01 -9.89
N ARG A 54 4.99 -5.49 -10.27
CA ARG A 54 3.71 -4.89 -9.84
C ARG A 54 3.58 -4.90 -8.32
N ASP A 55 3.81 -6.04 -7.69
CA ASP A 55 3.61 -6.19 -6.25
C ASP A 55 4.63 -5.36 -5.46
N ARG A 56 5.88 -5.28 -5.95
CA ARG A 56 6.90 -4.37 -5.42
C ARG A 56 6.46 -2.91 -5.51
N THR A 57 6.00 -2.47 -6.68
CA THR A 57 5.50 -1.09 -6.87
C THR A 57 4.30 -0.79 -5.98
N LEU A 58 3.37 -1.73 -5.82
CA LEU A 58 2.20 -1.57 -4.93
C LEU A 58 2.62 -1.42 -3.46
N LEU A 59 3.56 -2.23 -2.99
CA LEU A 59 4.08 -2.16 -1.61
C LEU A 59 4.76 -0.82 -1.34
N LEU A 60 5.66 -0.39 -2.24
CA LEU A 60 6.38 0.87 -2.13
C LEU A 60 5.44 2.07 -2.16
N THR A 61 4.51 2.10 -3.12
CA THR A 61 3.54 3.20 -3.29
C THR A 61 2.63 3.30 -2.07
N ALA A 62 2.13 2.17 -1.55
CA ALA A 62 1.27 2.15 -0.37
C ALA A 62 2.00 2.63 0.89
N PHE A 63 3.27 2.29 1.04
CA PHE A 63 4.09 2.72 2.18
C PHE A 63 4.43 4.21 2.09
N ALA A 64 4.96 4.67 0.95
CA ALA A 64 5.36 6.06 0.72
C ALA A 64 4.18 7.06 0.86
N SER A 65 2.97 6.64 0.48
CA SER A 65 1.73 7.43 0.63
C SER A 65 1.14 7.43 2.05
N GLY A 66 1.81 6.79 3.02
CA GLY A 66 1.41 6.77 4.43
C GLY A 66 0.38 5.71 4.78
N GLY A 67 0.46 4.52 4.16
CA GLY A 67 -0.37 3.37 4.51
C GLY A 67 -1.81 3.48 4.00
N ARG A 68 -1.97 3.89 2.73
CA ARG A 68 -3.28 4.04 2.09
C ARG A 68 -4.03 2.72 2.04
N ARG A 69 -5.37 2.80 1.96
CA ARG A 69 -6.19 1.60 1.86
C ARG A 69 -5.93 0.89 0.54
N ARG A 70 -6.00 -0.45 0.56
CA ARG A 70 -5.87 -1.29 -0.63
C ARG A 70 -6.77 -0.85 -1.79
N SER A 71 -8.01 -0.45 -1.51
CA SER A 71 -8.95 0.03 -2.54
C SER A 71 -8.55 1.38 -3.16
N GLU A 72 -7.84 2.22 -2.42
CA GLU A 72 -7.34 3.50 -2.94
C GLU A 72 -6.14 3.27 -3.85
N ILE A 73 -5.20 2.42 -3.41
CA ILE A 73 -4.00 2.07 -4.20
C ILE A 73 -4.37 1.26 -5.45
N ALA A 74 -5.28 0.29 -5.34
CA ALA A 74 -5.71 -0.52 -6.48
C ALA A 74 -6.49 0.27 -7.55
N ALA A 75 -7.07 1.42 -7.18
CA ALA A 75 -7.77 2.30 -8.09
C ALA A 75 -6.89 3.44 -8.62
N LEU A 76 -5.63 3.53 -8.17
CA LEU A 76 -4.68 4.54 -8.64
C LEU A 76 -4.38 4.34 -10.12
N ARG A 77 -4.50 5.41 -10.88
CA ARG A 77 -4.19 5.42 -12.31
C ARG A 77 -2.98 6.29 -12.63
N ALA A 78 -2.37 6.06 -13.78
CA ALA A 78 -1.19 6.79 -14.22
C ALA A 78 -1.47 8.30 -14.38
N GLU A 79 -2.69 8.69 -14.76
CA GLU A 79 -3.08 10.09 -14.95
C GLU A 79 -3.16 10.88 -13.63
N GLN A 80 -3.12 10.18 -12.50
CA GLN A 80 -3.07 10.80 -11.17
C GLN A 80 -1.65 11.07 -10.68
N LEU A 81 -0.64 10.63 -11.44
CA LEU A 81 0.76 11.00 -11.25
C LEU A 81 0.98 12.37 -11.91
N LYS A 82 1.59 13.29 -11.16
CA LYS A 82 2.01 14.58 -11.69
C LYS A 82 3.51 14.72 -11.52
N ASP A 83 4.18 14.97 -12.63
CA ASP A 83 5.57 15.42 -12.64
C ASP A 83 5.72 16.69 -11.80
N GLN A 84 6.80 16.74 -11.06
CA GLN A 84 7.22 17.89 -10.26
C GLN A 84 8.67 18.22 -10.63
N ASP A 85 9.08 19.43 -10.28
CA ASP A 85 10.47 19.83 -10.44
C ASP A 85 11.38 18.87 -9.67
N SER A 86 12.51 18.55 -10.29
CA SER A 86 13.48 17.66 -9.67
C SER A 86 14.01 18.27 -8.37
N VAL A 87 14.06 17.48 -7.31
CA VAL A 87 14.49 17.94 -5.98
C VAL A 87 15.92 17.51 -5.69
N PRO A 88 16.75 18.37 -5.08
CA PRO A 88 18.10 17.98 -4.64
C PRO A 88 18.06 16.77 -3.70
N VAL A 89 19.03 15.86 -3.85
CA VAL A 89 19.20 14.67 -2.99
C VAL A 89 19.36 15.09 -1.53
N ASP A 90 20.24 16.07 -1.28
CA ASP A 90 20.42 16.68 0.04
C ASP A 90 19.66 18.00 0.10
N PRO A 91 18.63 18.13 0.96
CA PRO A 91 17.90 19.38 1.16
C PRO A 91 18.79 20.55 1.61
N LYS A 92 19.99 20.29 2.14
CA LYS A 92 20.92 21.31 2.63
C LYS A 92 21.94 21.76 1.58
N ASP A 93 22.10 20.99 0.51
CA ASP A 93 23.02 21.31 -0.59
C ASP A 93 22.24 21.52 -1.89
N PRO A 94 22.00 22.78 -2.32
CA PRO A 94 21.20 23.09 -3.50
C PRO A 94 21.86 22.68 -4.83
N ASP A 95 23.17 22.42 -4.83
CA ASP A 95 23.94 21.98 -6.01
C ASP A 95 24.11 20.46 -6.06
N SER A 96 23.57 19.74 -5.06
CA SER A 96 23.55 18.28 -5.08
C SER A 96 22.74 17.71 -6.26
N GLU A 97 23.04 16.47 -6.64
CA GLU A 97 22.35 15.75 -7.71
C GLU A 97 20.82 15.89 -7.54
N ARG A 98 20.10 16.12 -8.63
CA ARG A 98 18.65 16.34 -8.58
C ARG A 98 17.92 15.06 -8.96
N LEU A 99 16.98 14.67 -8.11
CA LEU A 99 16.17 13.48 -8.31
C LEU A 99 14.85 13.82 -8.98
N PRO A 100 14.39 12.95 -9.91
CA PRO A 100 13.05 13.06 -10.47
C PRO A 100 12.02 12.97 -9.34
N CYS A 101 11.02 13.84 -9.42
CA CYS A 101 10.00 13.97 -8.40
C CYS A 101 8.62 13.76 -9.02
N LEU A 102 7.83 12.90 -8.40
CA LEU A 102 6.46 12.64 -8.77
C LEU A 102 5.57 12.89 -7.56
N SER A 103 4.42 13.53 -7.79
CA SER A 103 3.38 13.67 -6.80
C SER A 103 2.15 12.84 -7.18
N ILE A 104 1.50 12.25 -6.18
CA ILE A 104 0.24 11.53 -6.35
C ILE A 104 -0.87 12.25 -5.59
N HIS A 105 -2.00 12.45 -6.26
CA HIS A 105 -3.21 12.95 -5.61
C HIS A 105 -4.16 11.81 -5.30
N LEU A 106 -4.12 11.36 -4.04
CA LEU A 106 -5.05 10.38 -3.51
C LEU A 106 -6.25 11.07 -2.87
N GLY A 107 -7.45 10.59 -3.19
CA GLY A 107 -8.70 11.13 -2.65
C GLY A 107 -8.80 11.03 -1.13
N ARG A 108 -9.81 11.70 -0.54
CA ARG A 108 -10.08 11.61 0.89
C ARG A 108 -10.35 10.15 1.28
N THR A 109 -9.59 9.63 2.23
CA THR A 109 -9.89 8.29 2.78
C THR A 109 -11.29 8.28 3.36
N ARG A 110 -12.01 7.15 3.24
CA ARG A 110 -13.43 6.99 3.64
C ARG A 110 -13.66 6.98 5.18
N ARG A 111 -12.95 7.82 5.94
CA ARG A 111 -13.11 8.10 7.38
C ARG A 111 -12.83 9.58 7.66
N PRO A 112 -13.57 10.23 8.57
CA PRO A 112 -13.30 11.59 8.99
C PRO A 112 -12.10 11.58 9.95
N LYS A 113 -10.88 11.59 9.41
CA LYS A 113 -9.75 12.19 10.11
C LYS A 113 -9.05 13.09 9.10
N ARG A 114 -9.10 14.40 9.37
CA ARG A 114 -8.30 15.43 8.69
C ARG A 114 -6.84 14.98 8.74
N ILE A 115 -6.33 14.47 7.63
CA ILE A 115 -4.90 14.39 7.37
C ILE A 115 -4.68 15.45 6.30
N PRO A 116 -3.87 16.49 6.55
CA PRO A 116 -3.59 17.49 5.52
C PRO A 116 -3.01 16.78 4.29
N THR A 117 -3.41 17.23 3.11
CA THR A 117 -2.82 16.84 1.83
C THR A 117 -1.32 17.09 1.89
N ARG A 118 -0.54 16.06 2.22
CA ARG A 118 0.91 16.10 2.06
C ARG A 118 1.17 15.83 0.58
N SER A 119 1.79 16.79 -0.11
CA SER A 119 2.54 16.48 -1.32
C SER A 119 3.62 15.48 -0.92
N CYS A 120 3.43 14.21 -1.31
CA CYS A 120 4.51 13.24 -1.20
C CYS A 120 5.45 13.50 -2.38
N CYS A 121 6.39 14.44 -2.22
CA CYS A 121 7.60 14.49 -3.04
C CYS A 121 8.48 13.32 -2.57
N SER A 122 8.24 12.12 -3.10
CA SER A 122 9.07 10.96 -2.79
C SER A 122 10.38 11.09 -3.57
N SER A 123 11.43 11.56 -2.91
CA SER A 123 12.81 11.45 -3.36
C SER A 123 13.12 9.98 -3.70
N ALA A 124 13.40 9.70 -4.98
CA ALA A 124 13.57 8.35 -5.51
C ALA A 124 14.71 7.54 -4.84
N ASP A 125 15.67 8.21 -4.18
CA ASP A 125 16.86 7.54 -3.61
C ASP A 125 16.63 6.77 -2.31
N ARG A 126 15.50 6.96 -1.64
CA ARG A 126 15.28 6.32 -0.33
C ARG A 126 14.94 4.83 -0.39
N PHE A 127 14.88 4.25 -1.59
CA PHE A 127 14.42 2.87 -1.82
C PHE A 127 15.28 2.07 -2.81
N ARG A 128 16.58 2.39 -2.94
CA ARG A 128 17.53 1.41 -3.45
C ARG A 128 17.80 0.33 -2.38
N PRO A 129 17.71 -0.96 -2.73
CA PRO A 129 17.99 -2.06 -1.80
C PRO A 129 19.47 -2.11 -1.39
#